data_AF-A0A0K0FM55-F1
#
_entry.id   AF-A0A0K0FM55-F1
#
_cell.length_a   1.000
_cell.length_b   1.000
_cell.length_c   1.000
_cell.angle_alpha   90.00
_cell.angle_beta   90.00
_cell.angle_gamma   90.00
#
_symmetry.space_group_name_H-M   'P 1'
#
loop_
_entity.id
_entity.type
_entity.pdbx_description
1 polymer ?
#
loop_
_entity_poly.entity_id
_entity_poly.type
_entity_poly.pdbx_seq_one_letter_code
_entity_poly.pdbx_strand_id
1 'polypeptide(L)'
;MSLNQTVTRKQFRTQNEFDTFYNFTNRNKKSFVDEIISLLKPINDESCSDCIYKFFPILKWISNYNYKEYLSGDIISGATVGIVIIPQALSYALLANVDPVYGLYTSFFAALFYMIFGTSKFISMGPFAIISLMTGVAVNNIMTKLEVISNTEKVEYLQNHENEHIDLYNFTKMFKKDYENIEKITIVTTIVFFVGIIQV
;
A
#
# COMPACT_ATOMS: atom_id res chain seq x y z
N MET A 1 -20.04 61.62 18.18
CA MET A 1 -18.81 60.88 17.83
C MET A 1 -19.21 59.43 17.63
N SER A 2 -19.68 59.07 16.43
CA SER A 2 -20.14 57.72 16.10
C SER A 2 -19.38 57.21 14.88
N LEU A 3 -18.57 56.18 15.12
CA LEU A 3 -17.81 55.47 14.09
C LEU A 3 -18.77 54.63 13.24
N ASN A 4 -19.05 55.09 12.02
CA ASN A 4 -19.68 54.27 10.99
C ASN A 4 -18.65 53.30 10.42
N GLN A 5 -18.51 52.12 11.03
CA GLN A 5 -17.87 50.98 10.37
C GLN A 5 -18.86 50.38 9.37
N THR A 6 -18.69 50.73 8.10
CA THR A 6 -19.37 50.04 7.00
C THR A 6 -18.73 48.66 6.84
N VAL A 7 -19.44 47.63 7.30
CA VAL A 7 -19.12 46.23 7.00
C VAL A 7 -19.22 46.05 5.48
N THR A 8 -18.08 46.00 4.79
CA THR A 8 -18.04 45.76 3.35
C THR A 8 -18.48 44.33 3.08
N ARG A 9 -19.71 44.15 2.60
CA ARG A 9 -20.21 42.86 2.12
C ARG A 9 -19.36 42.47 0.90
N LYS A 10 -18.71 41.28 0.91
CA LYS A 10 -18.00 40.79 -0.29
C LYS A 10 -19.01 40.72 -1.44
N GLN A 11 -18.79 41.50 -2.50
CA GLN A 11 -19.60 41.44 -3.70
C GLN A 11 -19.53 40.03 -4.29
N PHE A 12 -20.69 39.49 -4.67
CA PHE A 12 -20.76 38.28 -5.47
C PHE A 12 -20.19 38.62 -6.85
N ARG A 13 -18.94 38.23 -7.10
CA ARG A 13 -18.34 38.33 -8.42
C ARG A 13 -18.83 37.18 -9.28
N THR A 14 -19.20 37.48 -10.51
CA THR A 14 -19.46 36.44 -11.51
C THR A 14 -18.15 35.74 -11.91
N GLN A 15 -18.23 34.52 -12.43
CA GLN A 15 -17.03 33.75 -12.79
C GLN A 15 -16.10 34.53 -13.75
N ASN A 16 -16.68 35.25 -14.71
CA ASN A 16 -15.93 36.05 -15.69
C ASN A 16 -15.15 37.21 -15.03
N GLU A 17 -15.73 37.88 -14.04
CA GLU A 17 -15.06 38.94 -13.29
C GLU A 17 -13.96 38.40 -12.37
N PHE A 18 -14.15 37.20 -11.82
CA PHE A 18 -13.13 36.51 -11.02
C PHE A 18 -11.93 36.14 -11.89
N ASP A 19 -12.17 35.55 -13.06
CA ASP A 19 -11.11 35.11 -13.98
C ASP A 19 -10.30 36.29 -14.52
N THR A 20 -10.97 37.42 -14.79
CA THR A 20 -10.30 38.67 -15.19
C THR A 20 -9.46 39.27 -14.05
N PHE A 21 -9.98 39.25 -12.82
CA PHE A 21 -9.25 39.78 -11.65
C PHE A 21 -8.00 38.96 -11.29
N TYR A 22 -8.05 37.64 -11.49
CA TYR A 22 -6.94 36.73 -11.20
C TYR A 22 -6.09 36.37 -12.44
N ASN A 23 -6.32 37.01 -13.60
CA ASN A 23 -5.68 36.67 -14.88
C ASN A 23 -5.66 35.15 -15.14
N PHE A 24 -6.80 34.50 -14.92
CA PHE A 24 -6.92 33.06 -15.09
C PHE A 24 -6.88 32.74 -16.58
N THR A 25 -5.73 32.25 -17.05
CA THR A 25 -5.63 31.70 -18.40
C THR A 25 -6.31 30.34 -18.41
N ASN A 26 -7.29 30.17 -19.29
CA ASN A 26 -7.94 28.88 -19.48
C ASN A 26 -6.88 27.89 -19.97
N ARG A 27 -6.40 27.00 -19.09
CA ARG A 27 -5.51 25.91 -19.49
C ARG A 27 -6.34 25.01 -20.39
N ASN A 28 -6.15 25.12 -21.70
CA ASN A 28 -6.74 24.20 -22.67
C ASN A 28 -6.51 22.77 -22.15
N LYS A 29 -7.58 22.11 -21.70
CA LYS A 29 -7.55 20.68 -21.41
C LYS A 29 -7.11 20.03 -22.72
N LYS A 30 -5.95 19.35 -22.69
CA LYS A 30 -5.50 18.56 -23.83
C LYS A 30 -6.65 17.62 -24.21
N SER A 31 -7.07 17.67 -25.47
CA SER A 31 -8.16 16.82 -25.93
C SER A 31 -7.68 15.37 -25.89
N PHE A 32 -8.59 14.43 -25.65
CA PHE A 32 -8.31 12.99 -25.64
C PHE A 32 -7.60 12.55 -26.95
N VAL A 33 -7.88 13.26 -28.05
CA VAL A 33 -7.24 13.09 -29.36
C VAL A 33 -5.78 13.55 -29.34
N ASP A 34 -5.47 14.67 -28.67
CA ASP A 34 -4.09 15.14 -28.50
C ASP A 34 -3.28 14.18 -27.62
N GLU A 35 -3.94 13.52 -26.66
CA GLU A 35 -3.35 12.49 -25.81
C GLU A 35 -3.04 11.22 -26.61
N ILE A 36 -3.97 10.75 -27.46
CA ILE A 36 -3.73 9.62 -28.38
C ILE A 36 -2.66 9.94 -29.44
N ILE A 37 -2.65 11.15 -30.01
CA ILE A 37 -1.62 11.57 -30.96
C ILE A 37 -0.24 11.65 -30.28
N SER A 38 -0.20 12.01 -28.99
CA SER A 38 1.05 11.99 -28.21
C SER A 38 1.56 10.57 -27.92
N LEU A 39 0.67 9.58 -27.85
CA LEU A 39 1.01 8.17 -27.71
C LEU A 39 1.48 7.54 -29.04
N LEU A 40 1.05 8.08 -30.18
CA LEU A 40 1.43 7.62 -31.52
C LEU A 40 2.73 8.24 -32.05
N LYS A 41 3.44 9.07 -31.26
CA LYS A 41 4.72 9.65 -31.67
C LYS A 41 5.79 8.54 -31.71
N PRO A 42 6.57 8.39 -32.80
CA PRO A 42 7.59 7.36 -32.91
C PRO A 42 8.66 7.56 -31.83
N ILE A 43 9.04 6.44 -31.21
CA ILE A 43 10.05 6.35 -30.16
C ILE A 43 11.41 6.66 -30.79
N ASN A 44 11.86 7.90 -30.70
CA ASN A 44 13.25 8.27 -31.00
C ASN A 44 14.17 7.88 -29.83
N ASP A 45 15.46 7.65 -30.10
CA ASP A 45 16.48 7.16 -29.16
C ASP A 45 16.65 8.03 -27.89
N GLU A 46 16.29 9.32 -27.95
CA GLU A 46 16.22 10.22 -26.77
C GLU A 46 15.13 9.81 -25.76
N SER A 47 14.19 8.95 -26.16
CA SER A 47 13.08 8.44 -25.34
C SER A 47 13.52 7.41 -24.29
N CYS A 48 14.73 6.85 -24.35
CA CYS A 48 15.22 5.90 -23.34
C CYS A 48 15.53 6.62 -22.02
N SER A 49 16.18 7.78 -22.09
CA SER A 49 16.42 8.66 -20.93
C SER A 49 15.11 9.16 -20.32
N ASP A 50 14.17 9.60 -21.17
CA ASP A 50 12.83 10.01 -20.73
C ASP A 50 11.98 8.85 -20.17
N CYS A 51 12.16 7.62 -20.67
CA CYS A 51 11.55 6.43 -20.06
C CYS A 51 12.10 6.16 -18.67
N ILE A 52 13.42 6.29 -18.48
CA ILE A 52 14.06 6.13 -17.16
C ILE A 52 13.55 7.21 -16.19
N TYR A 53 13.40 8.46 -16.61
CA TYR A 53 12.83 9.51 -15.76
C TYR A 53 11.32 9.36 -15.52
N LYS A 54 10.58 8.68 -16.41
CA LYS A 54 9.18 8.29 -16.19
C LYS A 54 9.04 7.10 -15.25
N PHE A 55 9.96 6.14 -15.32
CA PHE A 55 9.94 4.92 -14.52
C PHE A 55 10.54 5.11 -13.12
N PHE A 56 11.54 5.98 -13.00
CA PHE A 56 12.16 6.41 -11.74
C PHE A 56 11.96 7.91 -11.53
N PRO A 57 10.74 8.36 -11.18
CA PRO A 57 10.44 9.76 -10.92
C PRO A 57 11.29 10.37 -9.79
N ILE A 58 11.87 9.53 -8.93
CA ILE A 58 12.81 9.94 -7.87
C ILE A 58 13.99 10.76 -8.38
N LEU A 59 14.55 10.39 -9.54
CA LEU A 59 15.72 11.07 -10.12
C LEU A 59 15.41 12.51 -10.52
N LYS A 60 14.16 12.79 -10.95
CA LYS A 60 13.72 14.12 -11.36
C LYS A 60 13.51 15.05 -10.16
N TRP A 61 13.02 14.52 -9.06
CA TRP A 61 12.77 15.29 -7.83
C TRP A 61 14.07 15.57 -7.10
N ILE A 62 14.95 14.57 -6.95
CA ILE A 62 16.18 14.71 -6.18
C ILE A 62 17.14 15.71 -6.84
N SER A 63 17.18 15.77 -8.18
CA SER A 63 17.97 16.76 -8.91
C SER A 63 17.53 18.21 -8.68
N ASN A 64 16.28 18.46 -8.28
CA ASN A 64 15.73 19.80 -8.02
C ASN A 64 15.54 20.08 -6.53
N TYR A 65 16.12 19.25 -5.66
CA TYR A 65 15.90 19.33 -4.22
C TYR A 65 16.92 20.26 -3.54
N ASN A 66 16.44 21.23 -2.76
CA ASN A 66 17.28 22.17 -2.03
C ASN A 66 17.72 21.56 -0.68
N TYR A 67 18.81 20.79 -0.69
CA TYR A 67 19.31 20.03 0.45
C TYR A 67 19.60 20.87 1.70
N LYS A 68 19.93 22.16 1.56
CA LYS A 68 20.30 23.00 2.72
C LYS A 68 19.10 23.40 3.59
N GLU A 69 17.92 23.51 2.99
CA GLU A 69 16.73 24.05 3.66
C GLU A 69 15.79 22.93 4.14
N TYR A 70 15.66 21.86 3.36
CA TYR A 70 14.66 20.82 3.61
C TYR A 70 15.19 19.58 4.34
N LEU A 71 16.51 19.32 4.32
CA LEU A 71 17.08 18.10 4.89
C LEU A 71 16.86 17.98 6.41
N SER A 72 16.97 19.09 7.14
CA SER A 72 16.74 19.10 8.60
C SER A 72 15.28 18.78 8.94
N GLY A 73 14.32 19.32 8.17
CA GLY A 73 12.90 19.03 8.32
C GLY A 73 12.54 17.59 7.96
N ASP A 74 13.16 17.05 6.90
CA ASP A 74 12.91 15.68 6.43
C ASP A 74 13.48 14.62 7.39
N ILE A 75 14.61 14.89 8.05
CA ILE A 75 15.16 13.99 9.08
C ILE A 75 14.22 13.91 10.29
N ILE A 76 13.76 15.05 10.80
CA ILE A 76 12.88 15.09 11.98
C ILE A 76 11.52 14.46 11.66
N SER A 77 10.95 14.76 10.49
CA SER A 77 9.67 14.19 10.07
C SER A 77 9.79 12.68 9.81
N GLY A 78 10.85 12.22 9.15
CA GLY A 78 11.13 10.80 8.92
C GLY A 78 11.32 10.03 10.22
N ALA A 79 12.06 10.58 11.19
CA ALA A 79 12.22 9.97 12.52
C ALA A 79 10.88 9.86 13.25
N THR A 80 10.05 10.90 13.20
CA THR A 80 8.73 10.91 13.84
C THR A 80 7.81 9.85 13.21
N VAL A 81 7.75 9.79 11.88
CA VAL A 81 6.95 8.79 11.15
C VAL A 81 7.46 7.38 11.44
N GLY A 82 8.78 7.17 11.49
CA GLY A 82 9.39 5.89 11.84
C GLY A 82 9.04 5.41 13.24
N ILE A 83 9.01 6.30 14.24
CA ILE A 83 8.60 5.94 15.61
C ILE A 83 7.13 5.51 15.65
N VAL A 84 6.26 6.19 14.90
CA VAL A 84 4.82 5.87 14.86
C VAL A 84 4.56 4.56 14.11
N ILE A 85 5.32 4.25 13.06
CA ILE A 85 5.05 3.09 12.21
C ILE A 85 5.37 1.75 12.89
N ILE A 86 6.30 1.73 13.86
CA ILE A 86 6.69 0.51 14.58
C ILE A 86 5.50 -0.13 15.32
N PRO A 87 4.83 0.54 16.27
CA PRO A 87 3.67 -0.04 16.96
C PRO A 87 2.48 -0.24 16.01
N GLN A 88 2.30 0.64 15.02
CA GLN A 88 1.24 0.51 14.01
C GLN A 88 1.39 -0.78 13.21
N ALA A 89 2.57 -1.04 12.65
CA ALA A 89 2.87 -2.24 11.88
C ALA A 89 2.74 -3.52 12.71
N LEU A 90 3.17 -3.48 13.98
CA LEU A 90 3.03 -4.58 14.93
C LEU A 90 1.56 -4.95 15.14
N SER A 91 0.72 -3.94 15.40
CA SER A 91 -0.72 -4.15 15.62
C SER A 91 -1.43 -4.68 14.38
N TYR A 92 -1.03 -4.22 13.20
CA TYR A 92 -1.66 -4.58 11.94
C TYR A 92 -1.29 -6.00 11.50
N ALA A 93 -0.07 -6.45 11.75
CA ALA A 93 0.30 -7.86 11.55
C ALA A 93 -0.53 -8.80 12.44
N LEU A 94 -0.75 -8.44 13.70
CA LEU A 94 -1.61 -9.19 14.61
C LEU A 94 -3.06 -9.26 14.10
N LEU A 95 -3.60 -8.17 13.55
CA LEU A 95 -4.93 -8.16 12.92
C LEU A 95 -5.00 -9.06 11.69
N ALA A 96 -3.90 -9.23 10.95
CA ALA A 96 -3.80 -10.11 9.80
C ALA A 96 -3.54 -11.58 10.18
N ASN A 97 -3.54 -11.93 11.48
CA ASN A 97 -3.22 -13.28 11.99
C ASN A 97 -1.82 -13.78 11.60
N VAL A 98 -0.85 -12.88 11.41
CA VAL A 98 0.56 -13.22 11.14
C VAL A 98 1.47 -12.70 12.25
N ASP A 99 2.66 -13.29 12.37
CA ASP A 99 3.61 -12.85 13.39
C ASP A 99 3.96 -11.36 13.22
N PRO A 100 4.12 -10.61 14.32
CA PRO A 100 4.33 -9.17 14.26
C PRO A 100 5.59 -8.73 13.52
N VAL A 101 6.61 -9.60 13.47
CA VAL A 101 7.87 -9.39 12.77
C VAL A 101 7.63 -9.14 11.28
N TYR A 102 6.64 -9.81 10.68
CA TYR A 102 6.29 -9.62 9.28
C TYR A 102 5.72 -8.24 9.01
N GLY A 103 4.96 -7.65 9.93
CA GLY A 103 4.46 -6.28 9.79
C GLY A 103 5.58 -5.24 9.65
N LEU A 104 6.68 -5.44 10.38
CA LEU A 104 7.86 -4.57 10.29
C LEU A 104 8.60 -4.73 8.95
N TYR A 105 8.69 -5.94 8.40
CA TYR A 105 9.24 -6.13 7.07
C TYR A 105 8.39 -5.42 6.01
N THR A 106 7.06 -5.58 6.06
CA THR A 106 6.17 -4.97 5.08
C THR A 106 6.24 -3.45 5.11
N SER A 107 6.27 -2.82 6.29
CA SER A 107 6.33 -1.37 6.42
C SER A 107 7.66 -0.78 5.93
N PHE A 108 8.78 -1.45 6.22
CA PHE A 108 10.10 -1.02 5.75
C PHE A 108 10.24 -1.11 4.23
N PHE A 109 9.90 -2.27 3.65
CA PHE A 109 10.01 -2.47 2.21
C PHE A 109 9.00 -1.64 1.43
N ALA A 110 7.77 -1.47 1.92
CA ALA A 110 6.76 -0.62 1.28
C ALA A 110 7.24 0.84 1.16
N ALA A 111 7.82 1.40 2.22
CA ALA A 111 8.38 2.75 2.20
C ALA A 111 9.56 2.86 1.22
N LEU A 112 10.44 1.85 1.16
CA LEU A 112 11.59 1.82 0.26
C LEU A 112 11.16 1.74 -1.21
N PHE A 113 10.22 0.85 -1.55
CA PHE A 113 9.69 0.75 -2.91
C PHE A 113 8.92 2.00 -3.32
N TYR A 114 8.13 2.58 -2.41
CA TYR A 114 7.43 3.83 -2.69
C TYR A 114 8.39 5.00 -2.86
N MET A 115 9.52 5.03 -2.16
CA MET A 115 10.54 6.06 -2.39
C MET A 115 11.10 5.99 -3.83
N ILE A 116 11.40 4.79 -4.33
CA ILE A 116 12.02 4.60 -5.66
C ILE A 116 11.03 4.87 -6.81
N PHE A 117 9.79 4.36 -6.68
CA PHE A 117 8.77 4.41 -7.74
C PHE A 117 7.70 5.50 -7.52
N GLY A 118 7.74 6.18 -6.38
CA GLY A 118 6.73 7.15 -5.98
C GLY A 118 6.80 8.45 -6.76
N THR A 119 5.64 8.90 -7.23
CA THR A 119 5.48 10.15 -7.97
C THR A 119 5.31 11.37 -7.07
N SER A 120 5.04 11.17 -5.77
CA SER A 120 4.77 12.24 -4.79
C SER A 120 5.76 12.23 -3.62
N LYS A 121 6.26 13.40 -3.26
CA LYS A 121 7.31 13.61 -2.24
C LYS A 121 6.81 13.56 -0.80
N PHE A 122 5.51 13.81 -0.58
CA PHE A 122 4.96 14.03 0.76
C PHE A 122 4.15 12.84 1.30
N ILE A 123 3.92 11.82 0.48
CA ILE A 123 3.09 10.69 0.87
C ILE A 123 3.97 9.52 1.26
N SER A 124 3.62 8.90 2.39
CA SER A 124 4.27 7.71 2.90
C SER A 124 3.31 6.55 2.75
N MET A 125 3.74 5.50 2.04
CA MET A 125 3.02 4.25 1.97
C MET A 125 3.42 3.37 3.16
N GLY A 126 2.42 2.84 3.86
CA GLY A 126 2.62 2.00 5.02
C GLY A 126 1.49 0.97 5.16
N PRO A 127 1.52 0.18 6.24
CA PRO A 127 0.49 -0.81 6.48
C PRO A 127 -0.82 -0.10 6.88
N PHE A 128 -1.95 -0.60 6.37
CA PHE A 128 -3.29 -0.06 6.61
C PHE A 128 -4.14 -1.05 7.42
N ALA A 129 -4.91 -0.55 8.38
CA ALA A 129 -5.76 -1.37 9.25
C ALA A 129 -6.78 -2.20 8.45
N ILE A 130 -7.46 -1.59 7.49
CA ILE A 130 -8.52 -2.24 6.69
C ILE A 130 -7.94 -3.40 5.88
N ILE A 131 -6.80 -3.18 5.20
CA ILE A 131 -6.15 -4.22 4.38
C ILE A 131 -5.72 -5.39 5.26
N SER A 132 -5.19 -5.10 6.46
CA SER A 132 -4.75 -6.12 7.41
C SER A 132 -5.92 -6.95 7.92
N LEU A 133 -7.05 -6.30 8.24
CA LEU A 133 -8.28 -6.98 8.64
C LEU A 133 -8.85 -7.86 7.51
N MET A 134 -8.95 -7.33 6.29
CA MET A 134 -9.47 -8.09 5.15
C MET A 134 -8.58 -9.29 4.81
N THR A 135 -7.26 -9.11 4.90
CA THR A 135 -6.29 -10.20 4.72
C THR A 135 -6.46 -11.24 5.82
N GLY A 136 -6.59 -10.83 7.09
CA GLY A 136 -6.84 -11.73 8.21
C GLY A 136 -8.12 -12.55 8.04
N VAL A 137 -9.20 -11.93 7.58
CA VAL A 137 -10.47 -12.62 7.26
C VAL A 137 -10.28 -13.62 6.12
N ALA A 138 -9.60 -13.22 5.03
CA ALA A 138 -9.35 -14.10 3.89
C ALA A 138 -8.50 -15.32 4.28
N VAL A 139 -7.42 -15.11 5.05
CA VAL A 139 -6.55 -16.17 5.57
C VAL A 139 -7.34 -17.11 6.46
N ASN A 140 -8.14 -16.59 7.38
CA ASN A 140 -8.92 -17.42 8.30
C ASN A 140 -9.95 -18.29 7.56
N ASN A 141 -10.61 -17.74 6.53
CA ASN A 141 -11.54 -18.51 5.69
C ASN A 141 -10.85 -19.65 4.93
N ILE A 142 -9.64 -19.41 4.40
CA ILE A 142 -8.85 -20.43 3.71
C ILE A 142 -8.38 -21.49 4.72
N MET A 143 -7.85 -21.07 5.86
CA MET A 143 -7.38 -21.96 6.93
C MET A 143 -8.51 -22.88 7.42
N THR A 144 -9.69 -22.33 7.69
CA THR A 144 -10.86 -23.11 8.13
C THR A 144 -11.23 -24.17 7.10
N LYS A 145 -11.13 -23.85 5.80
CA LYS A 145 -11.41 -24.80 4.72
C LYS A 145 -10.37 -25.91 4.64
N LEU A 146 -9.08 -25.59 4.84
CA LEU A 146 -7.99 -26.57 4.88
C LEU A 146 -8.11 -27.49 6.10
N GLU A 147 -8.45 -26.95 7.27
CA GLU A 147 -8.69 -27.71 8.50
C GLU A 147 -9.85 -28.71 8.35
N VAL A 148 -10.94 -28.35 7.64
CA VAL A 148 -12.05 -29.28 7.38
C VAL A 148 -11.61 -30.43 6.49
N ILE A 149 -10.80 -30.16 5.46
CA ILE A 149 -10.30 -31.19 4.54
C ILE A 149 -9.35 -32.14 5.29
N SER A 150 -8.41 -31.60 6.06
CA SER A 150 -7.46 -32.42 6.83
C SER A 150 -8.13 -33.25 7.93
N ASN A 151 -9.17 -32.70 8.59
CA ASN A 151 -9.95 -33.46 9.55
C ASN A 151 -10.75 -34.58 8.89
N THR A 152 -11.24 -34.37 7.66
CA THR A 152 -11.94 -35.41 6.90
C THR A 152 -10.99 -36.55 6.52
N GLU A 153 -9.81 -36.22 6.01
CA GLU A 153 -8.75 -37.20 5.75
C GLU A 153 -8.34 -37.93 7.02
N LYS A 154 -8.12 -37.21 8.13
CA LYS A 154 -7.80 -37.79 9.44
C LYS A 154 -8.84 -38.81 9.89
N VAL A 155 -10.13 -38.51 9.74
CA VAL A 155 -11.22 -39.44 10.07
C VAL A 155 -11.16 -40.68 9.17
N GLU A 156 -10.92 -40.52 7.88
CA GLU A 156 -10.76 -41.62 6.94
C GLU A 156 -9.56 -42.54 7.28
N TYR A 157 -8.42 -41.95 7.65
CA TYR A 157 -7.24 -42.72 8.11
C TYR A 157 -7.51 -43.50 9.40
N LEU A 158 -8.17 -42.88 10.38
CA LEU A 158 -8.52 -43.54 11.64
C LEU A 158 -9.54 -44.66 11.43
N GLN A 159 -10.49 -44.48 10.52
CA GLN A 159 -11.46 -45.50 10.15
C GLN A 159 -10.80 -46.70 9.48
N ASN A 160 -9.77 -46.47 8.65
CA ASN A 160 -9.03 -47.53 7.96
C ASN A 160 -8.06 -48.30 8.88
N HIS A 161 -7.64 -47.72 10.01
CA HIS A 161 -6.68 -48.30 10.96
C HIS A 161 -7.31 -48.54 12.36
N GLU A 162 -8.62 -48.81 12.42
CA GLU A 162 -9.37 -48.98 13.68
C GLU A 162 -8.84 -50.10 14.59
N ASN A 163 -8.14 -51.09 14.02
CA ASN A 163 -7.62 -52.26 14.73
C ASN A 163 -6.17 -52.11 15.24
N GLU A 164 -5.52 -50.97 14.98
CA GLU A 164 -4.16 -50.68 15.46
C GLU A 164 -4.21 -49.71 16.64
N HIS A 165 -3.31 -49.89 17.61
CA HIS A 165 -3.14 -48.92 18.69
C HIS A 165 -2.50 -47.64 18.14
N ILE A 166 -3.32 -46.64 17.82
CA ILE A 166 -2.87 -45.34 17.31
C ILE A 166 -2.70 -44.36 18.48
N ASP A 167 -1.49 -43.83 18.66
CA ASP A 167 -1.20 -42.77 19.62
C ASP A 167 -1.80 -41.43 19.14
N LEU A 168 -3.05 -41.16 19.53
CA LEU A 168 -3.81 -39.96 19.15
C LEU A 168 -3.08 -38.64 19.50
N TYR A 169 -2.27 -38.64 20.56
CA TYR A 169 -1.48 -37.46 20.97
C TYR A 169 -0.35 -37.15 19.98
N ASN A 170 0.43 -38.15 19.58
CA ASN A 170 1.51 -37.98 18.61
C ASN A 170 0.94 -37.69 17.22
N PHE A 171 -0.15 -38.35 16.85
CA PHE A 171 -0.89 -38.08 15.63
C PHE A 171 -1.39 -36.63 15.60
N THR A 172 -2.10 -36.17 16.64
CA THR A 172 -2.61 -34.80 16.70
C THR A 172 -1.48 -33.77 16.75
N LYS A 173 -0.35 -34.08 17.38
CA LYS A 173 0.83 -33.20 17.41
C LYS A 173 1.52 -33.11 16.05
N MET A 174 1.57 -34.21 15.28
CA MET A 174 2.10 -34.24 13.92
C MET A 174 1.27 -33.36 12.99
N PHE A 175 -0.06 -33.52 12.98
CA PHE A 175 -0.95 -32.70 12.16
C PHE A 175 -1.09 -31.24 12.64
N LYS A 176 -0.89 -30.95 13.94
CA LYS A 176 -0.96 -29.57 14.47
C LYS A 176 0.32 -28.76 14.22
N LYS A 177 1.49 -29.39 14.28
CA LYS A 177 2.78 -28.68 14.27
C LYS A 177 3.17 -28.15 12.89
N ASP A 178 2.78 -28.81 11.82
CA ASP A 178 3.17 -28.42 10.45
C ASP A 178 2.35 -27.24 9.90
N TYR A 179 1.16 -26.99 10.46
CA TYR A 179 0.17 -26.05 9.91
C TYR A 179 0.17 -24.66 10.56
N GLU A 180 0.62 -24.52 11.81
CA GLU A 180 0.34 -23.32 12.61
C GLU A 180 1.08 -22.05 12.11
N ASN A 181 2.30 -22.22 11.55
CA ASN A 181 3.16 -21.11 11.13
C ASN A 181 3.56 -21.12 9.64
N ILE A 182 3.46 -22.26 8.94
CA ILE A 182 3.96 -22.40 7.56
C ILE A 182 2.88 -22.11 6.49
N GLU A 183 1.59 -22.13 6.84
CA GLU A 183 0.52 -21.86 5.86
C GLU A 183 0.07 -20.39 5.81
N LYS A 184 -0.04 -19.69 6.95
CA LYS A 184 -0.62 -18.33 6.98
C LYS A 184 0.20 -17.34 6.16
N ILE A 185 1.51 -17.33 6.31
CA ILE A 185 2.39 -16.42 5.55
C ILE A 185 2.40 -16.75 4.06
N THR A 186 2.33 -18.02 3.69
CA THR A 186 2.28 -18.48 2.30
C THR A 186 0.97 -18.06 1.63
N ILE A 187 -0.15 -18.17 2.34
CA ILE A 187 -1.46 -17.69 1.87
C ILE A 187 -1.43 -16.16 1.68
N VAL A 188 -0.94 -15.42 2.68
CA VAL A 188 -0.84 -13.95 2.62
C VAL A 188 0.03 -13.50 1.45
N THR A 189 1.22 -14.07 1.30
CA THR A 189 2.14 -13.71 0.20
C THR A 189 1.56 -14.03 -1.17
N THR A 190 0.83 -15.15 -1.31
CA THR A 190 0.12 -15.50 -2.55
C THR A 190 -0.98 -14.49 -2.87
N ILE A 191 -1.81 -14.11 -1.89
CA ILE A 191 -2.84 -13.08 -2.06
C ILE A 191 -2.21 -11.75 -2.47
N VAL A 192 -1.16 -11.32 -1.78
CA VAL A 192 -0.44 -10.08 -2.07
C VAL A 192 0.15 -10.09 -3.48
N PHE A 193 0.70 -11.22 -3.93
CA PHE A 193 1.22 -11.37 -5.28
C PHE A 193 0.14 -11.19 -6.35
N PHE A 194 -1.03 -11.83 -6.18
CA PHE A 194 -2.15 -11.64 -7.10
C PHE A 194 -2.70 -10.20 -7.09
N VAL A 195 -2.80 -9.58 -5.90
CA VAL A 195 -3.19 -8.16 -5.79
C VAL A 195 -2.20 -7.27 -6.54
N GLY A 196 -0.89 -7.56 -6.42
CA GLY A 196 0.16 -6.84 -7.15
C GLY A 196 0.01 -6.97 -8.67
N ILE A 197 -0.28 -8.17 -9.19
CA ILE A 197 -0.54 -8.37 -10.63
C ILE A 197 -1.77 -7.58 -11.10
N ILE A 198 -2.83 -7.51 -10.30
CA ILE A 198 -4.06 -6.76 -10.66
C ILE A 198 -3.84 -5.25 -10.63
N GLN A 199 -2.91 -4.77 -9.81
CA GLN A 199 -2.61 -3.33 -9.66
C GLN A 199 -1.69 -2.78 -10.75
N VAL A 200 -0.92 -3.63 -11.43
CA VAL A 200 -0.02 -3.28 -12.54
C VAL A 200 -0.77 -3.26 -13.86
#